data_AF-A0A6B1GND2-F1
#
_entry.id   AF-A0A6B1GND2-F1
#
_cell.length_a   1.000
_cell.length_b   1.000
_cell.length_c   1.000
_cell.angle_alpha   90.00
_cell.angle_beta   90.00
_cell.angle_gamma   90.00
#
_symmetry.space_group_name_H-M   'P 1'
#
loop_
_entity.id
_entity.type
_entity.pdbx_description
1 polymer ?
#
loop_
_entity_poly.entity_id
_entity_poly.type
_entity_poly.pdbx_seq_one_letter_code
_entity_poly.pdbx_strand_id
1 'polypeptide(L)'
;MLEGDSGDDTKFVDQTNQNLEAKKSICLQLEVLADLDSPSAFAKERMQYNVMRLNEVMTKRAERSDPEDEIKNLQIEFWLTGPVPEEQFESINERFQRIRSALKSTANNK
;
A
#
# COMPACT_ATOMS: atom_id res chain seq x y z
N MET A 1 18.47 -41.64 6.21
CA MET A 1 17.78 -40.85 7.24
C MET A 1 17.77 -39.43 6.70
N LEU A 2 16.63 -38.98 6.17
CA LEU A 2 16.50 -37.62 5.62
C LEU A 2 16.25 -36.70 6.82
N GLU A 3 17.25 -35.90 7.18
CA GLU A 3 17.07 -34.78 8.10
C GLU A 3 16.21 -33.74 7.38
N GLY A 4 14.94 -33.69 7.77
CA GLY A 4 14.02 -32.63 7.36
C GLY A 4 14.43 -31.35 8.05
N ASP A 5 15.09 -30.48 7.29
CA ASP A 5 15.41 -29.09 7.62
C ASP A 5 14.12 -28.36 8.04
N SER A 6 13.90 -28.29 9.35
CA SER A 6 12.72 -27.68 9.97
C SER A 6 12.91 -26.17 10.18
N GLY A 7 13.89 -25.55 9.52
CA GLY A 7 14.30 -24.16 9.72
C GLY A 7 13.70 -23.15 8.74
N ASP A 8 13.01 -23.59 7.69
CA ASP A 8 12.59 -22.73 6.57
C ASP A 8 11.22 -22.08 6.77
N ASP A 9 10.27 -22.79 7.40
CA ASP A 9 8.87 -22.32 7.56
C ASP A 9 8.77 -21.00 8.34
N THR A 10 9.59 -20.80 9.37
CA THR A 10 9.57 -19.57 10.18
C THR A 10 9.99 -18.33 9.39
N LYS A 11 10.97 -18.44 8.49
CA LYS A 11 11.49 -17.31 7.71
C LYS A 11 10.51 -16.86 6.64
N PHE A 12 9.80 -17.80 6.01
CA PHE A 12 8.77 -17.48 5.02
C PHE A 12 7.56 -16.80 5.66
N VAL A 13 7.18 -17.19 6.88
CA VAL A 13 6.09 -16.52 7.61
C VAL A 13 6.47 -15.09 8.00
N ASP A 14 7.69 -14.85 8.47
CA ASP A 14 8.16 -13.50 8.78
C ASP A 14 8.23 -12.61 7.52
N GLN A 15 8.74 -13.12 6.41
CA GLN A 15 8.85 -12.36 5.17
C GLN A 15 7.47 -12.05 4.55
N THR A 16 6.53 -12.99 4.59
CA THR A 16 5.17 -12.76 4.07
C THR A 16 4.41 -11.74 4.93
N ASN A 17 4.61 -11.75 6.25
CA ASN A 17 4.06 -10.73 7.15
C ASN A 17 4.66 -9.33 6.91
N GLN A 18 5.97 -9.24 6.66
CA GLN A 18 6.59 -7.96 6.28
C GLN A 18 6.07 -7.45 4.94
N ASN A 19 5.91 -8.34 3.95
CA ASN A 19 5.30 -8.01 2.67
C ASN A 19 3.85 -7.53 2.85
N LEU A 20 3.10 -8.13 3.78
CA LEU A 20 1.74 -7.73 4.10
C LEU A 20 1.68 -6.31 4.65
N GLU A 21 2.52 -5.96 5.62
CA GLU A 21 2.59 -4.61 6.18
C GLU A 21 3.01 -3.58 5.12
N ALA A 22 3.98 -3.91 4.26
CA ALA A 22 4.36 -3.07 3.13
C ALA A 22 3.18 -2.84 2.17
N LYS A 23 2.46 -3.90 1.76
CA LYS A 23 1.27 -3.76 0.89
C LYS A 23 0.15 -2.97 1.54
N LYS A 24 -0.08 -3.13 2.86
CA LYS A 24 -1.06 -2.32 3.60
C LYS A 24 -0.70 -0.84 3.58
N SER A 25 0.57 -0.50 3.82
CA SER A 25 1.06 0.87 3.75
C SER A 25 0.90 1.45 2.34
N ILE A 26 1.23 0.69 1.30
CA ILE A 26 1.05 1.14 -0.09
C ILE A 26 -0.43 1.35 -0.42
N CYS A 27 -1.32 0.43 -0.02
CA CYS A 27 -2.76 0.60 -0.17
C CYS A 27 -3.27 1.86 0.54
N LEU A 28 -2.78 2.13 1.75
CA LEU A 28 -3.14 3.33 2.52
C LEU A 28 -2.77 4.62 1.78
N GLN A 29 -1.54 4.69 1.26
CA GLN A 29 -1.06 5.86 0.52
C GLN A 29 -1.86 6.07 -0.76
N LEU A 30 -2.14 4.99 -1.51
CA LEU A 30 -2.99 5.06 -2.70
C LEU A 30 -4.43 5.44 -2.37
N GLU A 31 -4.99 4.99 -1.24
CA GLU A 31 -6.32 5.41 -0.77
C GLU A 31 -6.37 6.92 -0.50
N VAL A 32 -5.33 7.48 0.13
CA VAL A 32 -5.22 8.93 0.33
C VAL A 32 -5.11 9.68 -0.99
N LEU A 33 -4.31 9.19 -1.94
CA LEU A 33 -4.17 9.82 -3.27
C LEU A 33 -5.45 9.71 -4.12
N ALA A 34 -6.20 8.63 -3.93
CA ALA A 34 -7.48 8.39 -4.60
C ALA A 34 -8.68 9.05 -3.90
N ASP A 35 -8.46 9.76 -2.77
CA ASP A 35 -9.50 10.32 -1.91
C ASP A 35 -10.54 9.26 -1.47
N LEU A 36 -10.07 8.03 -1.20
CA LEU A 36 -10.89 6.92 -0.73
C LEU A 36 -10.82 6.79 0.80
N ASP A 37 -11.95 6.36 1.38
CA ASP A 37 -11.98 5.95 2.77
C ASP A 37 -11.29 4.60 2.98
N SER A 38 -10.10 4.60 3.59
CA SER A 38 -9.49 3.37 4.10
C SER A 38 -10.32 2.79 5.25
N PRO A 39 -10.28 1.46 5.45
CA PRO A 39 -10.95 0.80 6.57
C PRO A 39 -10.56 1.43 7.92
N SER A 40 -11.50 1.48 8.87
CA SER A 40 -11.33 2.14 10.18
C SER A 40 -10.14 1.63 11.01
N ALA A 41 -9.67 0.41 10.74
CA ALA A 41 -8.45 -0.15 11.32
C ALA A 41 -7.21 0.72 11.05
N PHE A 42 -7.17 1.45 9.94
CA PHE A 42 -6.05 2.29 9.52
C PHE A 42 -6.31 3.80 9.71
N ALA A 43 -7.40 4.18 10.41
CA ALA A 43 -7.79 5.58 10.57
C ALA A 43 -6.69 6.45 11.23
N LYS A 44 -5.93 5.87 12.16
CA LYS A 44 -4.82 6.55 12.83
C LYS A 44 -3.65 6.82 11.88
N GLU A 45 -3.29 5.84 11.06
CA GLU A 45 -2.21 5.96 10.07
C GLU A 45 -2.60 6.92 8.95
N ARG A 46 -3.86 6.91 8.49
CA ARG A 46 -4.40 7.94 7.56
C ARG A 46 -4.18 9.34 8.09
N MET A 47 -4.56 9.58 9.35
CA MET A 47 -4.47 10.91 9.96
C MET A 47 -3.01 11.35 10.06
N GLN A 48 -2.10 10.46 10.45
CA GLN A 48 -0.67 10.74 10.50
C GLN A 48 -0.09 11.07 9.11
N TYR A 49 -0.46 10.28 8.10
CA TYR A 49 0.00 10.50 6.73
C TYR A 49 -0.54 11.83 6.15
N ASN A 50 -1.82 12.14 6.39
CA ASN A 50 -2.41 13.43 5.99
C ASN A 50 -1.71 14.63 6.66
N VAL A 51 -1.34 14.51 7.94
CA VAL A 51 -0.61 15.56 8.66
C VAL A 51 0.83 15.70 8.14
N MET A 52 1.52 14.59 7.86
CA MET A 52 2.86 14.61 7.27
C MET A 52 2.83 15.27 5.89
N ARG A 53 1.90 14.86 5.02
CA ARG A 53 1.74 15.41 3.68
C ARG A 53 1.37 16.89 3.70
N LEU A 54 0.50 17.31 4.61
CA LEU A 54 0.16 18.73 4.77
C LEU A 54 1.37 19.55 5.21
N ASN A 55 2.16 19.04 6.16
CA ASN A 55 3.41 19.69 6.57
C ASN A 55 4.43 19.75 5.43
N GLU A 56 4.56 18.69 4.63
CA GLU A 56 5.45 18.69 3.47
C GLU A 56 5.01 19.70 2.40
N VAL A 57 3.70 19.79 2.10
CA VAL A 57 3.15 20.80 1.18
C VAL A 57 3.40 22.22 1.69
N MET A 58 3.36 22.44 3.00
CA MET A 58 3.66 23.74 3.61
C MET A 58 5.16 24.06 3.63
N THR A 59 6.02 23.05 3.76
CA THR A 59 7.47 23.22 3.96
C THR A 59 8.24 23.22 2.63
N LYS A 60 7.84 22.39 1.66
CA LYS A 60 8.47 22.28 0.35
C LYS A 60 7.55 22.87 -0.73
N ARG A 61 7.84 24.10 -1.14
CA ARG A 61 7.34 24.69 -2.39
C ARG A 61 8.07 24.15 -3.64
N ALA A 62 9.06 23.27 -3.44
CA ALA A 62 9.90 22.71 -4.49
C ALA A 62 9.36 21.34 -4.93
N GLU A 63 8.96 21.26 -6.19
CA GLU A 63 8.69 20.03 -6.95
C GLU A 63 7.66 19.11 -6.30
N ARG A 64 6.38 19.51 -6.35
CA ARG A 64 5.30 18.52 -6.26
C ARG A 64 5.50 17.52 -7.40
N SER A 65 5.94 16.30 -7.09
CA SER A 65 5.78 15.17 -8.01
C SER A 65 4.31 15.11 -8.41
N ASP A 66 4.06 14.88 -9.70
CA ASP A 66 2.70 14.75 -10.20
C ASP A 66 2.01 13.63 -9.41
N PRO A 67 0.81 13.87 -8.84
CA PRO A 67 0.04 12.83 -8.16
C PRO A 67 -0.08 11.55 -9.01
N GLU A 68 -0.12 11.65 -10.33
CA GLU A 68 -0.15 10.50 -11.23
C GLU A 68 1.15 9.68 -11.20
N ASP A 69 2.29 10.32 -11.08
CA ASP A 69 3.59 9.65 -10.98
C ASP A 69 3.77 9.01 -9.60
N GLU A 70 3.28 9.66 -8.54
CA GLU A 70 3.23 9.10 -7.18
C GLU A 70 2.37 7.82 -7.15
N ILE A 71 1.19 7.86 -7.77
CA ILE A 71 0.30 6.69 -7.91
C ILE A 71 0.98 5.55 -8.68
N LYS A 72 1.64 5.84 -9.81
CA LYS A 72 2.31 4.81 -10.63
C LYS A 72 3.45 4.16 -9.86
N ASN A 73 4.28 4.93 -9.16
CA ASN A 73 5.38 4.40 -8.36
C ASN A 73 4.86 3.47 -7.27
N LEU A 74 3.80 3.86 -6.55
CA LEU A 74 3.17 3.03 -5.53
C LEU A 74 2.56 1.74 -6.11
N GLN A 75 1.96 1.80 -7.29
CA GLN A 75 1.49 0.58 -7.97
C GLN A 75 2.66 -0.35 -8.32
N ILE A 76 3.77 0.18 -8.82
CA ILE A 76 4.97 -0.61 -9.12
C ILE A 76 5.52 -1.25 -7.84
N GLU A 77 5.66 -0.49 -6.76
CA GLU A 77 6.10 -1.01 -5.46
C GLU A 77 5.18 -2.12 -4.92
N PHE A 78 3.87 -1.99 -5.11
CA PHE A 78 2.92 -3.03 -4.72
C PHE A 78 3.17 -4.35 -5.46
N TRP A 79 3.48 -4.28 -6.76
CA TRP A 79 3.80 -5.47 -7.57
C TRP A 79 5.19 -6.03 -7.30
N LEU A 80 6.16 -5.17 -6.94
CA LEU A 80 7.49 -5.59 -6.51
C LEU A 80 7.49 -6.20 -5.10
N THR A 81 6.50 -5.85 -4.27
CA THR A 81 6.33 -6.45 -2.97
C THR A 81 5.89 -7.90 -3.12
N GLY A 82 6.65 -8.80 -2.49
CA GLY A 82 6.50 -10.25 -2.61
C GLY A 82 5.15 -10.81 -2.13
N PRO A 83 5.02 -12.15 -2.08
CA PRO A 83 3.79 -12.80 -1.65
C PRO A 83 3.44 -12.41 -0.21
N VAL A 84 2.13 -12.31 0.04
CA VAL A 84 1.54 -12.08 1.36
C VAL A 84 0.90 -13.39 1.86
N PRO A 85 0.56 -13.50 3.15
CA PRO A 85 -0.13 -14.68 3.67
C PRO A 85 -1.44 -14.92 2.92
N GLU A 86 -1.75 -16.17 2.63
CA GLU A 86 -2.91 -16.58 1.81
C GLU A 86 -4.23 -16.03 2.38
N GLU A 87 -4.37 -16.04 3.71
CA GLU A 87 -5.54 -15.49 4.44
C GLU A 87 -5.79 -14.01 4.16
N GLN A 88 -4.74 -13.26 3.82
CA GLN A 88 -4.79 -11.81 3.62
C GLN A 88 -4.67 -11.42 2.14
N PHE A 89 -4.35 -12.38 1.27
CA PHE A 89 -4.18 -12.16 -0.17
C PHE A 89 -5.45 -11.58 -0.79
N GLU A 90 -6.61 -12.18 -0.53
CA GLU A 90 -7.88 -11.70 -1.08
C GLU A 90 -8.22 -10.29 -0.57
N SER A 91 -8.15 -10.06 0.74
CA SER A 91 -8.44 -8.76 1.36
C SER A 91 -7.57 -7.63 0.78
N ILE A 92 -6.27 -7.88 0.62
CA ILE A 92 -5.34 -6.91 0.03
C ILE A 92 -5.61 -6.69 -1.45
N ASN A 93 -5.89 -7.76 -2.20
CA ASN A 93 -6.20 -7.67 -3.61
C ASN A 93 -7.51 -6.90 -3.86
N GLU A 94 -8.56 -7.16 -3.09
CA GLU A 94 -9.83 -6.42 -3.16
C GLU A 94 -9.63 -4.92 -2.89
N ARG A 95 -8.87 -4.59 -1.84
CA ARG A 95 -8.52 -3.19 -1.55
C ARG A 95 -7.81 -2.54 -2.73
N PHE A 96 -6.80 -3.21 -3.28
CA PHE A 96 -6.05 -2.68 -4.42
C PHE A 96 -6.93 -2.51 -5.68
N GLN A 97 -7.85 -3.43 -5.95
CA GLN A 97 -8.79 -3.30 -7.06
C GLN A 97 -9.75 -2.13 -6.89
N ARG A 98 -10.27 -1.91 -5.67
CA ARG A 98 -11.13 -0.77 -5.36
C ARG A 98 -10.41 0.55 -5.58
N ILE A 99 -9.17 0.65 -5.12
CA ILE A 99 -8.28 1.80 -5.33
C ILE A 99 -8.07 2.04 -6.83
N ARG A 100 -7.66 1.03 -7.60
CA ARG A 100 -7.46 1.15 -9.05
C ARG A 100 -8.72 1.61 -9.78
N SER A 101 -9.88 1.11 -9.36
CA SER A 101 -11.17 1.48 -9.95
C SER A 101 -11.51 2.94 -9.69
N ALA A 102 -11.28 3.43 -8.47
CA ALA A 102 -11.47 4.83 -8.12
C ALA A 102 -10.50 5.75 -8.88
N LEU A 103 -9.21 5.40 -8.92
CA LEU A 103 -8.20 6.16 -9.66
C LEU A 103 -8.52 6.28 -11.15
N LYS A 104 -9.00 5.19 -11.77
CA LYS A 104 -9.43 5.20 -13.17
C LYS A 104 -10.65 6.10 -13.38
N SER A 105 -11.60 6.10 -12.43
CA SER A 105 -12.77 6.98 -12.48
C SER A 105 -12.39 8.45 -12.33
N THR A 106 -11.47 8.78 -11.42
CA THR A 106 -10.99 10.14 -11.19
C THR A 106 -10.19 10.67 -12.38
N ALA A 107 -9.38 9.83 -13.03
CA ALA A 107 -8.64 10.19 -14.24
C ALA A 107 -9.56 10.46 -15.45
N ASN A 108 -10.70 9.78 -15.53
CA ASN A 108 -11.63 9.89 -16.67
C ASN A 108 -12.62 11.07 -16.54
N ASN A 109 -12.63 11.75 -15.40
CA ASN A 109 -13.55 12.85 -15.08
C ASN A 109 -12.84 14.22 -14.98
N LYS A 110 -11.60 14.29 -15.48
CA LYS A 110 -10.71 15.46 -15.46
C LYS A 110 -10.43 15.90 -16.90
#